data_AF-A0A319DQI6-F1
#
_entry.id   AF-A0A319DQI6-F1
#
_cell.length_a   1.000
_cell.length_b   1.000
_cell.length_c   1.000
_cell.angle_alpha   90.00
_cell.angle_beta   90.00
_cell.angle_gamma   90.00
#
_symmetry.space_group_name_H-M   'P 1'
#
loop_
_entity.id
_entity.type
_entity.pdbx_description
1 polymer ?
#
loop_
_entity_poly.entity_id
_entity_poly.type
_entity_poly.pdbx_seq_one_letter_code
_entity_poly.pdbx_strand_id
1 'polypeptide(L)'
;MTFNDQDIATQLLTAYIGCVKIKQLDQLVFEEIDIFGSRAFDETNIDRLIHRFDNEGCRRLDPDTWIPCEINLPDGVQIQCFQGKHRIGAARAWLAPNDIWWIFEVYDKDKLSPECRRRLRESNKRYHAFSDGEIFRSVRHYQQIGEHVSAGEWLARWSPNKCREFNRIYQPKRNHQQVQDLGERLDSLLCFPALWTSWHMGTHLLSLRCPEELSDSLSEICSAWHKITCNNPHLLDLRTLERLQGRHPALSLADRQYIREAFQQGEIFRYVDDSHLRAQMLDASLSYPMMIPSLKTFLENTKYMKAMTDVIKKILPSNSKGTIRQTMLRYYMMSENQTFSIQCSENSYIERQAPGRYGFWSAYRQVYLFAMRNFCGLTDCHPLGFTRASKARCPDSFEVWERFRNLISRVGFAFPGSKKVRQDRADLVAIRAFVSHSIQACDRFETWCLENRCGMTDTESFFYDQKHLFLDNVYSPNQLARESVTTFAVKRNIFKSFFLDFE
;
A
#
# COMPACT_ATOMS: atom_id res chain seq x y z
N MET A 1 30.67 -4.38 -21.31
CA MET A 1 31.14 -5.76 -21.52
C MET A 1 30.23 -6.67 -20.70
N THR A 2 29.43 -7.51 -21.35
CA THR A 2 28.68 -8.55 -20.65
C THR A 2 29.67 -9.61 -20.19
N PHE A 3 29.93 -9.70 -18.88
CA PHE A 3 30.68 -10.82 -18.33
C PHE A 3 29.89 -12.10 -18.64
N ASN A 4 30.56 -13.10 -19.23
CA ASN A 4 29.94 -14.40 -19.43
C ASN A 4 29.79 -15.07 -18.04
N ASP A 5 28.73 -15.86 -17.81
CA ASP A 5 28.51 -16.56 -16.53
C ASP A 5 29.73 -17.40 -16.11
N GLN A 6 30.46 -17.92 -17.10
CA GLN A 6 31.70 -18.67 -16.89
C GLN A 6 32.84 -17.80 -16.30
N ASP A 7 32.93 -16.53 -16.69
CA ASP A 7 33.94 -15.60 -16.16
C ASP A 7 33.62 -15.26 -14.70
N ILE A 8 32.35 -15.02 -14.39
CA ILE A 8 31.89 -14.75 -13.03
C ILE A 8 32.13 -15.96 -12.12
N ALA A 9 31.82 -17.17 -12.61
CA ALA A 9 32.09 -18.40 -11.87
C ALA A 9 33.60 -18.59 -11.60
N THR A 10 34.45 -18.29 -12.58
CA THR A 10 35.91 -18.38 -12.43
C THR A 10 36.43 -17.34 -11.43
N GLN A 11 35.91 -16.11 -11.47
CA GLN A 11 36.25 -15.07 -10.49
C GLN A 11 35.82 -15.46 -9.07
N LEU A 12 34.60 -15.98 -8.90
CA LEU A 12 34.12 -16.47 -7.61
C LEU A 12 35.01 -17.58 -7.06
N LEU A 13 35.41 -18.54 -7.89
CA LEU A 13 36.33 -19.62 -7.49
C LEU A 13 37.72 -19.08 -7.10
N THR A 14 38.21 -18.07 -7.81
CA THR A 14 39.52 -17.45 -7.54
C THR A 14 39.50 -16.62 -6.24
N ALA A 15 38.38 -15.98 -5.94
CA ALA A 15 38.18 -15.22 -4.72
C ALA A 15 37.83 -16.11 -3.52
N TYR A 16 37.34 -17.33 -3.74
CA TYR A 16 36.94 -18.23 -2.66
C TYR A 16 38.13 -18.73 -1.85
N ILE A 17 38.09 -18.49 -0.54
CA ILE A 17 39.13 -18.88 0.42
C ILE A 17 38.81 -20.25 1.04
N GLY A 18 37.55 -20.47 1.41
CA GLY A 18 37.10 -21.69 2.08
C GLY A 18 35.85 -21.48 2.92
N CYS A 19 35.52 -22.49 3.74
CA CYS A 19 34.43 -22.39 4.71
C CYS A 19 34.97 -22.34 6.14
N VAL A 20 34.40 -21.45 6.94
CA VAL A 20 34.79 -21.29 8.35
C VAL A 20 33.57 -21.32 9.26
N LYS A 21 33.72 -22.00 10.40
CA LYS A 21 32.75 -21.98 11.49
C LYS A 21 33.04 -20.78 12.40
N ILE A 22 32.09 -19.87 12.51
CA ILE A 22 32.22 -18.66 13.33
C ILE A 22 31.29 -18.74 14.54
N LYS A 23 31.84 -18.50 15.73
CA LYS A 23 31.09 -18.41 17.00
C LYS A 23 30.80 -16.95 17.39
N GLN A 24 31.72 -16.04 17.09
CA GLN A 24 31.59 -14.60 17.37
C GLN A 24 30.77 -13.93 16.26
N LEU A 25 29.44 -14.02 16.37
CA LEU A 25 28.51 -13.47 15.37
C LEU A 25 28.32 -11.96 15.49
N ASP A 26 28.94 -11.32 16.47
CA ASP A 26 28.93 -9.89 16.78
C ASP A 26 29.77 -9.05 15.81
N GLN A 27 30.73 -9.67 15.11
CA GLN A 27 31.58 -9.04 14.09
C GLN A 27 30.94 -9.02 12.69
N LEU A 28 29.72 -9.57 12.56
CA LEU A 28 29.03 -9.66 11.28
C LEU A 28 28.36 -8.33 10.93
N VAL A 29 28.64 -7.84 9.73
CA VAL A 29 27.97 -6.68 9.14
C VAL A 29 27.13 -7.18 7.98
N PHE A 30 25.84 -6.85 7.97
CA PHE A 30 24.93 -7.24 6.89
C PHE A 30 24.60 -6.04 6.02
N GLU A 31 24.35 -6.30 4.74
CA GLU A 31 23.83 -5.28 3.84
C GLU A 31 22.41 -4.84 4.26
N GLU A 32 22.20 -3.53 4.24
CA GLU A 32 20.93 -2.87 4.56
C GLU A 32 19.97 -2.84 3.36
N ILE A 33 18.68 -2.67 3.66
CA ILE A 33 17.57 -2.72 2.69
C ILE A 33 17.68 -1.68 1.54
N ASP A 34 18.48 -0.63 1.73
CA ASP A 34 18.81 0.37 0.70
C ASP A 34 19.59 -0.23 -0.46
N ILE A 35 20.37 -1.30 -0.22
CA ILE A 35 21.15 -1.98 -1.25
C ILE A 35 20.24 -2.88 -2.07
N PHE A 36 20.14 -2.62 -3.39
CA PHE A 36 19.33 -3.45 -4.29
C PHE A 36 19.82 -4.90 -4.34
N GLY A 37 18.86 -5.82 -4.33
CA GLY A 37 19.08 -7.26 -4.21
C GLY A 37 19.33 -7.76 -2.78
N SER A 38 19.54 -6.88 -1.80
CA SER A 38 19.57 -7.27 -0.39
C SER A 38 18.14 -7.51 0.12
N ARG A 39 18.02 -8.20 1.26
CA ARG A 39 16.72 -8.48 1.87
C ARG A 39 16.35 -7.49 2.93
N ALA A 40 15.07 -7.20 3.12
CA ALA A 40 14.61 -6.44 4.29
C ALA A 40 14.83 -7.26 5.57
N PHE A 41 15.33 -6.67 6.66
CA PHE A 41 15.25 -7.35 7.96
C PHE A 41 13.77 -7.38 8.41
N ASP A 42 13.30 -8.56 8.85
CA ASP A 42 11.88 -8.82 9.16
C ASP A 42 11.81 -9.88 10.27
N GLU A 43 11.27 -9.50 11.42
CA GLU A 43 11.11 -10.37 12.59
C GLU A 43 10.16 -11.55 12.28
N THR A 44 9.17 -11.38 11.42
CA THR A 44 8.26 -12.47 11.01
C THR A 44 9.01 -13.59 10.29
N ASN A 45 10.05 -13.24 9.52
CA ASN A 45 10.90 -14.24 8.87
C ASN A 45 11.80 -14.97 9.88
N ILE A 46 12.16 -14.33 11.00
CA ILE A 46 12.82 -14.99 12.12
C ILE A 46 11.87 -15.99 12.78
N ASP A 47 10.63 -15.60 13.08
CA ASP A 47 9.63 -16.50 13.69
C ASP A 47 9.35 -17.73 12.81
N ARG A 48 9.20 -17.53 11.50
CA ARG A 48 9.07 -18.63 10.52
C ARG A 48 10.29 -19.54 10.51
N LEU A 49 11.49 -18.97 10.66
CA LEU A 49 12.73 -19.74 10.74
C LEU A 49 12.84 -20.51 12.05
N ILE A 50 12.46 -19.92 13.17
CA ILE A 50 12.38 -20.58 14.48
C ILE A 50 11.41 -21.77 14.40
N HIS A 51 10.20 -21.55 13.89
CA HIS A 51 9.23 -22.63 13.67
C HIS A 51 9.80 -23.73 12.76
N ARG A 52 10.54 -23.37 11.70
CA ARG A 52 11.22 -24.38 10.87
C ARG A 52 12.31 -25.11 11.66
N PHE A 53 13.09 -24.42 12.49
CA PHE A 53 14.12 -25.05 13.31
C PHE A 53 13.51 -26.07 14.28
N ASP A 54 12.34 -25.77 14.84
CA ASP A 54 11.59 -26.69 15.71
C ASP A 54 11.18 -27.99 14.99
N ASN A 55 10.79 -27.89 13.71
CA ASN A 55 10.21 -29.02 12.95
C ASN A 55 11.22 -29.78 12.10
N GLU A 56 12.23 -29.10 11.57
CA GLU A 56 13.18 -29.65 10.58
C GLU A 56 14.64 -29.57 11.04
N GLY A 57 14.90 -28.98 12.20
CA GLY A 57 16.22 -28.60 12.66
C GLY A 57 16.78 -27.36 11.96
N CYS A 58 17.80 -26.73 12.55
CA CYS A 58 18.43 -25.53 11.99
C CYS A 58 19.36 -25.79 10.79
N ARG A 59 19.64 -27.06 10.47
CA ARG A 59 20.42 -27.52 9.29
C ARG A 59 21.73 -26.77 9.02
N ARG A 60 22.41 -26.26 10.06
CA ARG A 60 23.60 -25.38 9.95
C ARG A 60 24.81 -26.02 9.27
N LEU A 61 24.80 -27.35 9.15
CA LEU A 61 25.82 -28.15 8.46
C LEU A 61 25.51 -28.36 6.97
N ASP A 62 24.27 -28.10 6.53
CA ASP A 62 23.86 -28.19 5.13
C ASP A 62 24.47 -27.03 4.34
N PRO A 63 25.23 -27.28 3.25
CA PRO A 63 25.81 -26.24 2.39
C PRO A 63 24.79 -25.23 1.83
N ASP A 64 23.55 -25.64 1.62
CA ASP A 64 22.47 -24.74 1.20
C ASP A 64 22.16 -23.68 2.28
N THR A 65 22.66 -23.87 3.51
CA THR A 65 22.47 -22.96 4.62
C THR A 65 23.66 -22.06 4.94
N TRP A 66 24.80 -22.26 4.28
CA TRP A 66 26.00 -21.47 4.53
C TRP A 66 25.84 -20.04 4.03
N ILE A 67 26.46 -19.09 4.73
CA ILE A 67 26.31 -17.66 4.48
C ILE A 67 27.55 -17.14 3.74
N PRO A 68 27.42 -16.58 2.52
CA PRO A 68 28.55 -15.99 1.84
C PRO A 68 28.95 -14.67 2.51
N CYS A 69 30.25 -14.51 2.74
CA CYS A 69 30.83 -13.29 3.29
C CYS A 69 32.16 -12.93 2.63
N GLU A 70 32.51 -11.66 2.65
CA GLU A 70 33.84 -11.19 2.32
C GLU A 70 34.59 -10.71 3.57
N ILE A 71 35.90 -10.87 3.54
CA ILE A 71 36.81 -10.38 4.58
C ILE A 71 37.98 -9.64 3.94
N ASN A 72 38.53 -8.67 4.66
CA ASN A 72 39.79 -8.05 4.30
C ASN A 72 40.92 -8.69 5.12
N LEU A 73 41.93 -9.24 4.45
CA LEU A 73 43.11 -9.82 5.09
C LEU A 73 44.24 -8.78 5.07
N PRO A 74 44.97 -8.54 6.18
CA PRO A 74 45.15 -9.42 7.36
C PRO A 74 44.34 -9.03 8.61
N ASP A 75 43.63 -7.90 8.60
CA ASP A 75 43.13 -7.27 9.83
C ASP A 75 41.85 -7.91 10.39
N GLY A 76 41.07 -8.66 9.61
CA GLY A 76 40.00 -9.54 10.12
C GLY A 76 38.88 -8.88 10.96
N VAL A 77 38.75 -7.54 10.96
CA VAL A 77 37.92 -6.85 11.97
C VAL A 77 36.42 -6.87 11.63
N GLN A 78 36.02 -6.98 10.37
CA GLN A 78 34.61 -6.99 9.97
C GLN A 78 34.32 -8.00 8.87
N ILE A 79 33.30 -8.81 9.10
CA ILE A 79 32.84 -9.85 8.18
C ILE A 79 31.59 -9.35 7.49
N GLN A 80 31.74 -8.93 6.24
CA GLN A 80 30.61 -8.40 5.46
C GLN A 80 29.84 -9.57 4.86
N CYS A 81 28.59 -9.75 5.28
CA CYS A 81 27.69 -10.80 4.80
C CYS A 81 26.71 -10.25 3.76
N PHE A 82 26.59 -10.96 2.64
CA PHE A 82 25.65 -10.59 1.55
C PHE A 82 24.22 -11.09 1.81
N GLN A 83 24.07 -12.10 2.68
CA GLN A 83 22.79 -12.72 3.02
C GLN A 83 22.82 -13.25 4.47
N GLY A 84 21.74 -13.89 4.92
CA GLY A 84 21.76 -14.71 6.15
C GLY A 84 21.38 -14.00 7.44
N LYS A 85 21.07 -12.69 7.42
CA LYS A 85 20.69 -11.93 8.63
C LYS A 85 19.53 -12.52 9.41
N HIS A 86 18.43 -12.91 8.76
CA HIS A 86 17.30 -13.56 9.45
C HIS A 86 17.69 -14.90 10.05
N ARG A 87 18.62 -15.62 9.41
CA ARG A 87 19.08 -16.93 9.88
C ARG A 87 19.96 -16.80 11.12
N ILE A 88 20.85 -15.82 11.13
CA ILE A 88 21.61 -15.47 12.33
C ILE A 88 20.69 -14.96 13.44
N GLY A 89 19.68 -14.15 13.11
CA GLY A 89 18.65 -13.71 14.06
C GLY A 89 17.92 -14.90 14.70
N ALA A 90 17.40 -15.82 13.89
CA ALA A 90 16.74 -17.04 14.36
C ALA A 90 17.69 -17.96 15.15
N ALA A 91 18.94 -18.09 14.72
CA ALA A 91 19.96 -18.88 15.42
C ALA A 91 20.22 -18.32 16.82
N ARG A 92 20.33 -17.00 16.97
CA ARG A 92 20.50 -16.34 18.27
C ARG A 92 19.30 -16.53 19.19
N ALA A 93 18.08 -16.59 18.63
CA ALA A 93 16.85 -16.78 19.40
C ALA A 93 16.60 -18.25 19.80
N TRP A 94 17.01 -19.21 18.95
CA TRP A 94 16.66 -20.62 19.11
C TRP A 94 17.76 -21.48 19.75
N LEU A 95 19.04 -21.16 19.51
CA LEU A 95 20.16 -21.98 20.00
C LEU A 95 20.55 -21.62 21.44
N ALA A 96 21.03 -22.63 22.17
CA ALA A 96 21.67 -22.39 23.46
C ALA A 96 22.92 -21.50 23.29
N PRO A 97 23.23 -20.59 24.24
CA PRO A 97 24.33 -19.63 24.10
C PRO A 97 25.69 -20.22 23.70
N ASN A 98 26.04 -21.38 24.24
CA ASN A 98 27.31 -22.06 23.95
C ASN A 98 27.36 -22.75 22.59
N ASP A 99 26.22 -22.85 21.91
CA ASP A 99 26.07 -23.52 20.64
C ASP A 99 25.69 -22.56 19.51
N ILE A 100 25.73 -21.25 19.75
CA ILE A 100 25.52 -20.21 18.73
C ILE A 100 26.75 -20.16 17.82
N TRP A 101 26.62 -20.72 16.62
CA TRP A 101 27.62 -20.67 15.57
C TRP A 101 26.98 -20.92 14.21
N TRP A 102 27.64 -20.45 13.16
CA TRP A 102 27.23 -20.66 11.77
C TRP A 102 28.44 -20.93 10.85
N ILE A 103 28.20 -21.56 9.68
CA ILE A 103 29.23 -21.77 8.65
C ILE A 103 29.12 -20.67 7.58
N PHE A 104 30.26 -20.05 7.28
CA PHE A 104 30.39 -18.99 6.31
C PHE A 104 31.26 -19.43 5.13
N GLU A 105 30.82 -19.09 3.92
CA GLU A 105 31.58 -19.23 2.67
C GLU A 105 32.39 -17.94 2.50
N VAL A 106 33.71 -18.04 2.70
CA VAL A 106 34.60 -16.88 2.82
C VAL A 106 35.23 -16.55 1.47
N TYR A 107 35.12 -15.30 1.08
CA TYR A 107 35.72 -14.74 -0.11
C TYR A 107 36.70 -13.62 0.23
N ASP A 108 37.75 -13.52 -0.57
CA ASP A 108 38.73 -12.45 -0.54
C ASP A 108 38.12 -11.16 -1.12
N LYS A 109 38.00 -10.12 -0.29
CA LYS A 109 37.39 -8.84 -0.66
C LYS A 109 38.07 -8.21 -1.87
N ASP A 110 39.39 -8.31 -1.99
CA ASP A 110 40.14 -7.64 -3.06
C ASP A 110 40.02 -8.37 -4.40
N LYS A 111 39.66 -9.66 -4.37
CA LYS A 111 39.45 -10.48 -5.58
C LYS A 111 37.99 -10.50 -6.06
N LEU A 112 37.04 -10.14 -5.20
CA LEU A 112 35.63 -10.06 -5.59
C LEU A 112 35.38 -8.85 -6.49
N SER A 113 34.87 -9.10 -7.69
CA SER A 113 34.33 -8.04 -8.54
C SER A 113 32.94 -7.59 -8.05
N PRO A 114 32.48 -6.39 -8.45
CA PRO A 114 31.11 -5.95 -8.14
C PRO A 114 30.03 -6.93 -8.59
N GLU A 115 30.19 -7.56 -9.76
CA GLU A 115 29.25 -8.57 -10.28
C GLU A 115 29.27 -9.85 -9.42
N CYS A 116 30.43 -10.28 -8.93
CA CYS A 116 30.51 -11.40 -7.98
C CYS A 116 29.72 -11.11 -6.70
N ARG A 117 29.91 -9.91 -6.10
CA ARG A 117 29.14 -9.48 -4.92
C ARG A 117 27.64 -9.48 -5.19
N ARG A 118 27.23 -8.96 -6.34
CA ARG A 118 25.84 -9.00 -6.80
C ARG A 118 25.33 -10.43 -6.87
N ARG A 119 26.03 -11.36 -7.52
CA ARG A 119 25.58 -12.77 -7.60
C ARG A 119 25.46 -13.43 -6.23
N LEU A 120 26.40 -13.18 -5.32
CA LEU A 120 26.32 -13.69 -3.94
C LEU A 120 25.09 -13.15 -3.20
N ARG A 121 24.84 -11.83 -3.31
CA ARG A 121 23.68 -11.14 -2.73
C ARG A 121 22.35 -11.61 -3.32
N GLU A 122 22.27 -11.76 -4.63
CA GLU A 122 21.02 -12.07 -5.33
C GLU A 122 20.75 -13.57 -5.44
N SER A 123 21.71 -14.42 -5.06
CA SER A 123 21.58 -15.88 -5.14
C SER A 123 20.34 -16.39 -4.40
N ASN A 124 19.58 -17.28 -5.04
CA ASN A 124 18.37 -17.83 -4.45
C ASN A 124 18.65 -19.25 -3.95
N LYS A 125 19.20 -19.39 -2.73
CA LYS A 125 19.29 -20.71 -2.08
C LYS A 125 17.87 -21.19 -1.77
N ARG A 126 17.59 -22.50 -1.95
CA ARG A 126 16.25 -23.16 -2.00
C ARG A 126 15.20 -22.72 -0.97
N TYR A 127 15.63 -22.14 0.15
CA TYR A 127 14.82 -21.98 1.35
C TYR A 127 14.25 -20.56 1.56
N HIS A 128 14.52 -19.61 0.67
CA HIS A 128 14.10 -18.23 0.85
C HIS A 128 13.88 -17.51 -0.49
N ALA A 129 12.67 -17.52 -1.03
CA ALA A 129 12.32 -16.69 -2.17
C ALA A 129 12.32 -15.20 -1.79
N PHE A 130 12.64 -14.34 -2.76
CA PHE A 130 12.49 -12.89 -2.62
C PHE A 130 11.00 -12.52 -2.64
N SER A 131 10.65 -11.51 -1.85
CA SER A 131 9.31 -10.92 -1.87
C SER A 131 9.03 -10.20 -3.18
N ASP A 132 7.75 -9.96 -3.48
CA ASP A 132 7.38 -9.21 -4.68
C ASP A 132 7.93 -7.78 -4.66
N GLY A 133 8.01 -7.14 -3.49
CA GLY A 133 8.60 -5.80 -3.37
C GLY A 133 10.10 -5.76 -3.65
N GLU A 134 10.86 -6.73 -3.12
CA GLU A 134 12.29 -6.87 -3.42
C GLU A 134 12.52 -7.10 -4.91
N ILE A 135 11.72 -7.97 -5.54
CA ILE A 135 11.79 -8.21 -6.98
C ILE A 135 11.46 -6.91 -7.74
N PHE A 136 10.36 -6.25 -7.40
CA PHE A 136 9.92 -5.01 -8.07
C PHE A 136 11.01 -3.93 -8.02
N ARG A 137 11.55 -3.65 -6.83
CA ARG A 137 12.60 -2.63 -6.63
C ARG A 137 13.84 -2.93 -7.46
N SER A 138 14.31 -4.19 -7.44
CA SER A 138 15.49 -4.60 -8.19
C SER A 138 15.26 -4.51 -9.71
N VAL A 139 14.11 -4.97 -10.21
CA VAL A 139 13.76 -4.82 -11.65
C VAL A 139 13.81 -3.35 -12.06
N ARG A 140 13.18 -2.45 -11.29
CA ARG A 140 13.14 -1.02 -11.63
C ARG A 140 14.51 -0.36 -11.55
N HIS A 141 15.30 -0.67 -10.53
CA HIS A 141 16.68 -0.19 -10.42
C HIS A 141 17.49 -0.52 -11.68
N TYR A 142 17.57 -1.80 -12.04
CA TYR A 142 18.35 -2.23 -13.21
C TYR A 142 17.81 -1.65 -14.52
N GLN A 143 16.48 -1.52 -14.67
CA GLN A 143 15.89 -0.87 -15.84
C GLN A 143 16.25 0.62 -15.93
N GLN A 144 16.31 1.34 -14.80
CA GLN A 144 16.62 2.78 -14.77
C GLN A 144 18.10 3.06 -15.08
N ILE A 145 19.02 2.16 -14.73
CA ILE A 145 20.44 2.29 -15.04
C ILE A 145 20.84 1.66 -16.39
N GLY A 146 19.88 1.12 -17.15
CA GLY A 146 20.11 0.53 -18.48
C GLY A 146 20.63 -0.91 -18.48
N GLU A 147 20.67 -1.58 -17.34
CA GLU A 147 21.12 -2.98 -17.20
C GLU A 147 19.98 -3.97 -17.46
N HIS A 148 19.61 -4.12 -18.73
CA HIS A 148 18.47 -4.94 -19.13
C HIS A 148 18.62 -6.45 -18.85
N VAL A 149 19.85 -6.97 -18.82
CA VAL A 149 20.11 -8.39 -18.51
C VAL A 149 19.77 -8.66 -17.03
N SER A 150 20.34 -7.86 -16.12
CA SER A 150 20.07 -7.90 -14.68
C SER A 150 18.57 -7.74 -14.38
N ALA A 151 17.91 -6.79 -15.04
CA ALA A 151 16.46 -6.62 -14.93
C ALA A 151 15.68 -7.87 -15.38
N GLY A 152 16.12 -8.51 -16.47
CA GLY A 152 15.53 -9.75 -16.99
C GLY A 152 15.66 -10.92 -16.02
N GLU A 153 16.81 -11.08 -15.38
CA GLU A 153 17.05 -12.09 -14.34
C GLU A 153 16.12 -11.91 -13.13
N TRP A 154 15.91 -10.66 -12.71
CA TRP A 154 14.97 -10.35 -11.63
C TRP A 154 13.52 -10.59 -12.04
N LEU A 155 13.12 -10.18 -13.25
CA LEU A 155 11.79 -10.45 -13.79
C LEU A 155 11.49 -11.95 -13.87
N ALA A 156 12.48 -12.78 -14.20
CA ALA A 156 12.32 -14.24 -14.29
C ALA A 156 11.96 -14.90 -12.95
N ARG A 157 12.13 -14.22 -11.81
CA ARG A 157 11.71 -14.71 -10.48
C ARG A 157 10.20 -14.65 -10.27
N TRP A 158 9.50 -13.83 -11.05
CA TRP A 158 8.06 -13.75 -11.04
C TRP A 158 7.42 -14.79 -11.95
N SER A 159 6.17 -15.15 -11.64
CA SER A 159 5.37 -15.96 -12.55
C SER A 159 5.05 -15.18 -13.84
N PRO A 160 4.79 -15.86 -14.97
CA PRO A 160 4.42 -15.19 -16.22
C PRO A 160 3.24 -14.23 -16.08
N ASN A 161 2.30 -14.50 -15.17
CA ASN A 161 1.17 -13.62 -14.88
C ASN A 161 1.61 -12.30 -14.26
N LYS A 162 2.48 -12.35 -13.25
CA LYS A 162 3.04 -11.16 -12.59
C LYS A 162 3.86 -10.33 -13.57
N CYS A 163 4.71 -10.97 -14.39
CA CYS A 163 5.46 -10.28 -15.44
C CYS A 163 4.56 -9.57 -16.45
N ARG A 164 3.48 -10.22 -16.90
CA ARG A 164 2.50 -9.61 -17.81
C ARG A 164 1.83 -8.38 -17.20
N GLU A 165 1.49 -8.43 -15.91
CA GLU A 165 0.89 -7.29 -15.21
C GLU A 165 1.89 -6.13 -15.07
N PHE A 166 3.12 -6.43 -14.66
CA PHE A 166 4.19 -5.44 -14.54
C PHE A 166 4.46 -4.75 -15.88
N ASN A 167 4.60 -5.52 -16.95
CA ASN A 167 4.83 -4.99 -18.30
C ASN A 167 3.63 -4.17 -18.81
N ARG A 168 2.40 -4.44 -18.38
CA ARG A 168 1.26 -3.57 -18.74
C ARG A 168 1.33 -2.19 -18.09
N ILE A 169 1.98 -2.06 -16.94
CA ILE A 169 2.20 -0.78 -16.25
C ILE A 169 3.37 -0.03 -16.91
N TYR A 170 4.51 -0.70 -17.14
CA TYR A 170 5.75 -0.04 -17.58
C TYR A 170 6.01 -0.06 -19.09
N GLN A 171 5.24 -0.86 -19.85
CA GLN A 171 5.25 -0.87 -21.32
C GLN A 171 3.82 -0.70 -21.85
N PRO A 172 3.12 0.39 -21.47
CA PRO A 172 1.75 0.59 -21.88
C PRO A 172 1.65 0.81 -23.40
N LYS A 173 0.53 0.42 -24.00
CA LYS A 173 0.26 0.70 -25.41
C LYS A 173 0.19 2.22 -25.66
N ARG A 174 0.44 2.65 -26.90
CA ARG A 174 0.26 4.06 -27.32
C ARG A 174 -1.11 4.57 -26.89
N ASN A 175 -1.16 5.80 -26.36
CA ASN A 175 -2.35 6.51 -25.84
C ASN A 175 -2.86 6.07 -24.45
N HIS A 176 -2.05 5.42 -23.62
CA HIS A 176 -2.37 5.08 -22.23
C HIS A 176 -1.52 5.86 -21.21
N GLN A 177 -1.46 7.19 -21.35
CA GLN A 177 -0.67 8.07 -20.49
C GLN A 177 -0.95 7.84 -19.00
N GLN A 178 -2.21 7.65 -18.61
CA GLN A 178 -2.59 7.47 -17.20
C GLN A 178 -1.97 6.20 -16.59
N VAL A 179 -1.71 5.17 -17.40
CA VAL A 179 -1.04 3.94 -16.94
C VAL A 179 0.47 4.16 -16.79
N GLN A 180 1.05 4.99 -17.66
CA GLN A 180 2.44 5.43 -17.50
C GLN A 180 2.59 6.27 -16.23
N ASP A 181 1.70 7.23 -15.99
CA ASP A 181 1.68 8.07 -14.78
C ASP A 181 1.62 7.18 -13.52
N LEU A 182 0.81 6.11 -13.54
CA LEU A 182 0.76 5.13 -12.46
C LEU A 182 2.12 4.45 -12.21
N GLY A 183 2.83 4.06 -13.27
CA GLY A 183 4.19 3.51 -13.17
C GLY A 183 5.20 4.51 -12.62
N GLU A 184 5.12 5.78 -13.03
CA GLU A 184 5.95 6.86 -12.51
C GLU A 184 5.69 7.13 -11.02
N ARG A 185 4.43 7.06 -10.58
CA ARG A 185 4.08 7.18 -9.15
C ARG A 185 4.58 6.00 -8.32
N LEU A 186 4.54 4.77 -8.85
CA LEU A 186 5.18 3.62 -8.22
C LEU A 186 6.69 3.84 -8.11
N ASP A 187 7.35 4.30 -9.17
CA ASP A 187 8.79 4.57 -9.17
C ASP A 187 9.19 5.63 -8.14
N SER A 188 8.36 6.64 -7.90
CA SER A 188 8.63 7.68 -6.89
C SER A 188 8.79 7.11 -5.47
N LEU A 189 8.19 5.96 -5.19
CA LEU A 189 8.26 5.28 -3.89
C LEU A 189 9.49 4.37 -3.74
N LEU A 190 10.30 4.17 -4.78
CA LEU A 190 11.49 3.29 -4.73
C LEU A 190 12.54 3.75 -3.72
N CYS A 191 12.55 5.06 -3.41
CA CYS A 191 13.43 5.67 -2.42
C CYS A 191 13.09 5.27 -0.97
N PHE A 192 11.93 4.67 -0.71
CA PHE A 192 11.52 4.17 0.61
C PHE A 192 11.47 2.64 0.62
N PRO A 193 12.60 1.94 0.86
CA PRO A 193 12.66 0.49 0.79
C PRO A 193 11.63 -0.22 1.67
N ALA A 194 11.40 0.29 2.89
CA ALA A 194 10.49 -0.31 3.85
C ALA A 194 9.05 -0.41 3.34
N LEU A 195 8.57 0.53 2.51
CA LEU A 195 7.21 0.46 1.96
C LEU A 195 6.98 -0.79 1.11
N TRP A 196 8.03 -1.27 0.45
CA TRP A 196 7.94 -2.38 -0.49
C TRP A 196 7.87 -3.74 0.20
N THR A 197 8.14 -3.86 1.50
CA THR A 197 8.03 -5.15 2.20
C THR A 197 6.63 -5.76 2.13
N SER A 198 5.60 -4.92 2.07
CA SER A 198 4.20 -5.32 1.98
C SER A 198 3.66 -5.33 0.54
N TRP A 199 4.50 -5.04 -0.46
CA TRP A 199 4.07 -5.01 -1.85
C TRP A 199 3.79 -6.43 -2.36
N HIS A 200 2.65 -6.57 -3.04
CA HIS A 200 2.26 -7.79 -3.73
C HIS A 200 2.01 -7.49 -5.20
N MET A 201 2.72 -8.22 -6.06
CA MET A 201 2.53 -8.15 -7.50
C MET A 201 1.45 -9.15 -7.92
N GLY A 202 0.66 -8.81 -8.93
CA GLY A 202 -0.47 -9.67 -9.35
C GLY A 202 -1.80 -9.31 -8.68
N THR A 203 -1.90 -8.11 -8.11
CA THR A 203 -3.13 -7.59 -7.48
C THR A 203 -4.14 -7.05 -8.50
N HIS A 204 -3.79 -7.10 -9.79
CA HIS A 204 -4.63 -6.74 -10.92
C HIS A 204 -5.13 -5.30 -10.87
N LEU A 205 -4.28 -4.35 -10.45
CA LEU A 205 -4.62 -2.93 -10.29
C LEU A 205 -5.28 -2.33 -11.55
N LEU A 206 -4.76 -2.68 -12.73
CA LEU A 206 -5.30 -2.19 -14.01
C LEU A 206 -6.72 -2.68 -14.33
N SER A 207 -7.18 -3.78 -13.69
CA SER A 207 -8.56 -4.25 -13.84
C SER A 207 -9.58 -3.30 -13.23
N LEU A 208 -9.15 -2.41 -12.33
CA LEU A 208 -10.01 -1.37 -11.74
C LEU A 208 -10.40 -0.31 -12.76
N ARG A 209 -9.64 -0.12 -13.85
CA ARG A 209 -9.81 0.96 -14.85
C ARG A 209 -9.76 2.38 -14.25
N CYS A 210 -9.05 2.54 -13.13
CA CYS A 210 -8.90 3.79 -12.39
C CYS A 210 -7.41 4.16 -12.15
N PRO A 211 -6.53 4.13 -13.17
CA PRO A 211 -5.12 4.42 -12.95
C PRO A 211 -4.88 5.83 -12.41
N GLU A 212 -5.77 6.79 -12.68
CA GLU A 212 -5.67 8.15 -12.15
C GLU A 212 -5.88 8.18 -10.62
N GLU A 213 -6.96 7.59 -10.11
CA GLU A 213 -7.23 7.51 -8.66
C GLU A 213 -6.14 6.72 -7.91
N LEU A 214 -5.60 5.67 -8.54
CA LEU A 214 -4.49 4.92 -7.98
C LEU A 214 -3.21 5.76 -7.93
N SER A 215 -2.96 6.58 -8.96
CA SER A 215 -1.81 7.49 -9.01
C SER A 215 -1.92 8.59 -7.95
N ASP A 216 -3.12 9.14 -7.75
CA ASP A 216 -3.40 10.14 -6.71
C ASP A 216 -3.08 9.54 -5.32
N SER A 217 -3.49 8.28 -5.08
CA SER A 217 -3.20 7.56 -3.84
C SER A 217 -1.71 7.33 -3.59
N LEU A 218 -0.98 6.88 -4.61
CA LEU A 218 0.46 6.65 -4.50
C LEU A 218 1.23 7.97 -4.29
N SER A 219 0.76 9.05 -4.90
CA SER A 219 1.32 10.40 -4.70
C SER A 219 1.18 10.85 -3.24
N GLU A 220 0.02 10.60 -2.63
CA GLU A 220 -0.21 10.89 -1.21
C GLU A 220 0.69 10.05 -0.29
N ILE A 221 0.89 8.76 -0.60
CA ILE A 221 1.85 7.92 0.16
C ILE A 221 3.26 8.53 0.09
N CYS A 222 3.70 8.91 -1.11
CA CYS A 222 5.03 9.49 -1.31
C CYS A 222 5.18 10.80 -0.52
N SER A 223 4.20 11.70 -0.63
CA SER A 223 4.17 12.98 0.09
C SER A 223 4.18 12.78 1.62
N ALA A 224 3.35 11.88 2.13
CA ALA A 224 3.26 11.59 3.55
C ALA A 224 4.60 11.12 4.12
N TRP A 225 5.28 10.19 3.44
CA TRP A 225 6.55 9.67 3.93
C TRP A 225 7.71 10.64 3.75
N HIS A 226 7.73 11.47 2.71
CA HIS A 226 8.68 12.57 2.63
C HIS A 226 8.51 13.55 3.78
N LYS A 227 7.27 13.89 4.15
CA LYS A 227 6.98 14.76 5.29
C LYS A 227 7.39 14.11 6.61
N ILE A 228 6.96 12.88 6.87
CA ILE A 228 7.22 12.16 8.12
C ILE A 228 8.72 11.92 8.34
N THR A 229 9.46 11.59 7.28
CA THR A 229 10.92 11.39 7.34
C THR A 229 11.72 12.69 7.23
N CYS A 230 11.06 13.86 7.16
CA CYS A 230 11.71 15.16 6.96
C CYS A 230 12.68 15.14 5.76
N ASN A 231 12.25 14.57 4.64
CA ASN A 231 13.01 14.37 3.40
C ASN A 231 14.24 13.44 3.51
N ASN A 232 14.28 12.55 4.51
CA ASN A 232 15.32 11.55 4.69
C ASN A 232 14.75 10.13 4.52
N PRO A 233 14.45 9.70 3.29
CA PRO A 233 13.68 8.47 3.04
C PRO A 233 14.40 7.19 3.51
N HIS A 234 15.74 7.19 3.54
CA HIS A 234 16.59 6.10 4.03
C HIS A 234 16.44 5.83 5.54
N LEU A 235 15.89 6.79 6.31
CA LEU A 235 15.66 6.62 7.75
C LEU A 235 14.37 5.84 8.07
N LEU A 236 13.57 5.51 7.06
CA LEU A 236 12.39 4.68 7.22
C LEU A 236 12.76 3.20 7.19
N ASP A 237 12.84 2.59 8.37
CA ASP A 237 12.94 1.13 8.51
C ASP A 237 11.57 0.45 8.61
N LEU A 238 11.56 -0.89 8.48
CA LEU A 238 10.32 -1.69 8.53
C LEU A 238 9.58 -1.52 9.86
N ARG A 239 10.32 -1.51 10.99
CA ARG A 239 9.74 -1.37 12.32
C ARG A 239 9.02 -0.03 12.47
N THR A 240 9.64 1.06 12.02
CA THR A 240 9.05 2.39 12.02
C THR A 240 7.79 2.45 11.16
N LEU A 241 7.85 1.88 9.96
CA LEU A 241 6.68 1.77 9.09
C LEU A 241 5.52 1.05 9.78
N GLU A 242 5.76 -0.13 10.36
CA GLU A 242 4.74 -0.95 11.02
C GLU A 242 4.10 -0.29 12.24
N ARG A 243 4.89 0.48 12.99
CA ARG A 243 4.43 1.19 14.18
C ARG A 243 3.60 2.43 13.84
N LEU A 244 3.78 3.01 12.65
CA LEU A 244 3.12 4.25 12.23
C LEU A 244 1.93 4.06 11.26
N GLN A 245 2.04 3.14 10.29
CA GLN A 245 1.02 2.99 9.25
C GLN A 245 -0.37 2.73 9.83
N GLY A 246 -1.42 3.28 9.21
CA GLY A 246 -2.81 3.11 9.64
C GLY A 246 -3.21 3.85 10.93
N ARG A 247 -2.29 4.55 11.61
CA ARG A 247 -2.61 5.39 12.77
C ARG A 247 -3.14 6.76 12.34
N HIS A 248 -4.06 7.31 13.12
CA HIS A 248 -4.69 8.62 12.85
C HIS A 248 -4.41 9.65 13.96
N PRO A 249 -3.17 10.15 14.11
CA PRO A 249 -2.79 11.01 15.24
C PRO A 249 -3.56 12.34 15.34
N ALA A 250 -4.12 12.83 14.24
CA ALA A 250 -4.96 14.03 14.25
C ALA A 250 -6.37 13.83 14.85
N LEU A 251 -6.91 12.60 14.88
CA LEU A 251 -8.27 12.31 15.37
C LEU A 251 -8.30 11.34 16.56
N SER A 252 -7.26 10.53 16.76
CA SER A 252 -7.16 9.53 17.84
C SER A 252 -6.10 9.93 18.84
N LEU A 253 -6.53 10.20 20.08
CA LEU A 253 -5.65 10.49 21.21
C LEU A 253 -4.82 9.26 21.57
N ALA A 254 -5.39 8.05 21.46
CA ALA A 254 -4.66 6.81 21.68
C ALA A 254 -3.51 6.63 20.67
N ASP A 255 -3.76 6.88 19.38
CA ASP A 255 -2.71 6.83 18.34
C ASP A 255 -1.65 7.90 18.58
N ARG A 256 -2.08 9.12 18.95
CA ARG A 256 -1.17 10.23 19.27
C ARG A 256 -0.25 9.89 20.43
N GLN A 257 -0.81 9.31 21.49
CA GLN A 257 -0.05 8.90 22.67
C GLN A 257 0.91 7.76 22.35
N TYR A 258 0.44 6.73 21.62
CA TYR A 258 1.28 5.63 21.18
C TYR A 258 2.49 6.09 20.38
N ILE A 259 2.30 7.02 19.42
CA ILE A 259 3.39 7.55 18.62
C ILE A 259 4.42 8.27 19.50
N ARG A 260 3.98 9.09 20.47
CA ARG A 260 4.89 9.75 21.41
C ARG A 260 5.72 8.75 22.21
N GLU A 261 5.07 7.72 22.75
CA GLU A 261 5.74 6.68 23.53
C GLU A 261 6.76 5.91 22.68
N ALA A 262 6.39 5.54 21.45
CA ALA A 262 7.30 4.87 20.52
C ALA A 262 8.55 5.73 20.19
N PHE A 263 8.38 7.05 20.05
CA PHE A 263 9.51 7.98 19.92
C PHE A 263 10.34 8.07 21.20
N GLN A 264 9.72 8.14 22.37
CA GLN A 264 10.41 8.23 23.67
C GLN A 264 11.21 6.96 23.99
N GLN A 265 10.68 5.80 23.65
CA GLN A 265 11.31 4.50 23.89
C GLN A 265 12.36 4.12 22.83
N GLY A 266 12.55 4.93 21.79
CA GLY A 266 13.50 4.62 20.71
C GLY A 266 13.06 3.46 19.82
N GLU A 267 11.76 3.14 19.77
CA GLU A 267 11.24 2.04 18.96
C GLU A 267 11.16 2.38 17.47
N ILE A 268 10.96 3.67 17.16
CA ILE A 268 10.87 4.22 15.80
C ILE A 268 11.95 5.27 15.55
N PHE A 269 12.40 5.34 14.31
CA PHE A 269 13.54 6.16 13.88
C PHE A 269 14.78 5.94 14.77
N ARG A 270 15.05 4.69 15.15
CA ARG A 270 16.04 4.35 16.18
C ARG A 270 17.48 4.77 15.86
N TYR A 271 17.81 4.92 14.57
CA TYR A 271 19.13 5.30 14.09
C TYR A 271 19.29 6.83 13.93
N VAL A 272 18.33 7.61 14.43
CA VAL A 272 18.36 9.07 14.39
C VAL A 272 18.80 9.60 15.75
N ASP A 273 20.10 9.88 15.86
CA ASP A 273 20.72 10.45 17.06
C ASP A 273 20.50 11.97 17.18
N ASP A 274 20.27 12.66 16.05
CA ASP A 274 19.99 14.10 16.02
C ASP A 274 18.64 14.40 16.69
N SER A 275 18.71 14.96 17.89
CA SER A 275 17.54 15.35 18.69
C SER A 275 16.61 16.35 17.99
N HIS A 276 17.15 17.25 17.16
CA HIS A 276 16.34 18.23 16.44
C HIS A 276 15.58 17.57 15.30
N LEU A 277 16.28 16.78 14.47
CA LEU A 277 15.64 16.00 13.40
C LEU A 277 14.60 15.04 13.96
N ARG A 278 14.90 14.37 15.08
CA ARG A 278 13.96 13.48 15.77
C ARG A 278 12.72 14.21 16.26
N ALA A 279 12.85 15.43 16.79
CA ALA A 279 11.72 16.26 17.18
C ALA A 279 10.88 16.71 15.98
N GLN A 280 11.51 17.05 14.85
CA GLN A 280 10.81 17.37 13.60
C GLN A 280 10.01 16.17 13.07
N MET A 281 10.59 14.96 13.08
CA MET A 281 9.90 13.73 12.66
C MET A 281 8.71 13.41 13.58
N LEU A 282 8.84 13.64 14.88
CA LEU A 282 7.75 13.48 15.84
C LEU A 282 6.61 14.46 15.51
N ASP A 283 6.91 15.75 15.33
CA ASP A 283 5.91 16.75 14.98
C ASP A 283 5.24 16.45 13.64
N ALA A 284 6.02 16.06 12.62
CA ALA A 284 5.51 15.65 11.31
C ALA A 284 4.57 14.45 11.41
N SER A 285 4.91 13.45 12.22
CA SER A 285 4.08 12.27 12.47
C SER A 285 2.78 12.66 13.19
N LEU A 286 2.86 13.45 14.26
CA LEU A 286 1.72 13.86 15.09
C LEU A 286 0.79 14.87 14.40
N SER A 287 1.29 15.64 13.44
CA SER A 287 0.54 16.63 12.67
C SER A 287 -0.05 16.08 11.37
N TYR A 288 0.20 14.80 11.05
CA TYR A 288 -0.34 14.20 9.84
C TYR A 288 -1.88 14.15 9.91
N PRO A 289 -2.60 14.75 8.94
CA PRO A 289 -4.03 15.08 9.07
C PRO A 289 -4.97 13.90 8.82
N MET A 290 -4.44 12.76 8.37
CA MET A 290 -5.17 11.56 7.95
C MET A 290 -4.60 10.31 8.65
N MET A 291 -5.09 9.12 8.29
CA MET A 291 -4.40 7.87 8.64
C MET A 291 -3.10 7.78 7.85
N ILE A 292 -1.99 7.53 8.54
CA ILE A 292 -0.66 7.43 7.91
C ILE A 292 -0.69 6.31 6.86
N PRO A 293 -0.49 6.62 5.57
CA PRO A 293 -0.71 5.67 4.50
C PRO A 293 0.52 4.78 4.26
N SER A 294 0.35 3.64 3.60
CA SER A 294 1.44 2.75 3.17
C SER A 294 1.05 1.98 1.91
N LEU A 295 1.99 1.25 1.31
CA LEU A 295 1.65 0.31 0.24
C LEU A 295 0.73 -0.82 0.73
N LYS A 296 0.82 -1.23 2.01
CA LYS A 296 -0.12 -2.19 2.60
C LYS A 296 -1.54 -1.62 2.63
N THR A 297 -1.72 -0.41 3.18
CA THR A 297 -3.06 0.21 3.23
C THR A 297 -3.60 0.48 1.84
N PHE A 298 -2.76 0.90 0.89
CA PHE A 298 -3.14 1.06 -0.52
C PHE A 298 -3.70 -0.22 -1.12
N LEU A 299 -2.96 -1.33 -1.06
CA LEU A 299 -3.38 -2.61 -1.61
C LEU A 299 -4.66 -3.11 -0.94
N GLU A 300 -4.76 -3.01 0.39
CA GLU A 300 -5.98 -3.36 1.12
C GLU A 300 -7.17 -2.49 0.67
N ASN A 301 -7.01 -1.17 0.63
CA ASN A 301 -8.05 -0.23 0.23
C ASN A 301 -8.50 -0.45 -1.23
N THR A 302 -7.63 -0.96 -2.11
CA THR A 302 -8.04 -1.32 -3.48
C THR A 302 -9.09 -2.43 -3.53
N LYS A 303 -9.21 -3.27 -2.48
CA LYS A 303 -10.28 -4.30 -2.40
C LYS A 303 -11.65 -3.64 -2.29
N TYR A 304 -11.76 -2.56 -1.52
CA TYR A 304 -12.99 -1.78 -1.41
C TYR A 304 -13.24 -0.98 -2.70
N MET A 305 -12.19 -0.39 -3.27
CA MET A 305 -12.26 0.27 -4.59
C MET A 305 -12.76 -0.67 -5.68
N LYS A 306 -12.31 -1.93 -5.69
CA LYS A 306 -12.76 -2.96 -6.62
C LYS A 306 -14.28 -3.13 -6.57
N ALA A 307 -14.85 -3.31 -5.38
CA ALA A 307 -16.29 -3.44 -5.19
C ALA A 307 -17.06 -2.23 -5.75
N MET A 308 -16.55 -1.01 -5.55
CA MET A 308 -17.14 0.20 -6.13
C MET A 308 -17.04 0.21 -7.66
N THR A 309 -15.87 -0.09 -8.22
CA THR A 309 -15.67 -0.08 -9.68
C THR A 309 -16.50 -1.15 -10.39
N ASP A 310 -16.75 -2.30 -9.75
CA ASP A 310 -17.56 -3.38 -10.33
C ASP A 310 -19.04 -2.99 -10.45
N VAL A 311 -19.56 -2.16 -9.52
CA VAL A 311 -20.87 -1.51 -9.67
C VAL A 311 -20.86 -0.52 -10.84
N ILE A 312 -19.86 0.36 -10.88
CA ILE A 312 -19.80 1.44 -11.88
C ILE A 312 -19.61 0.88 -13.29
N LYS A 313 -18.80 -0.16 -13.48
CA LYS A 313 -18.61 -0.80 -14.80
C LYS A 313 -19.92 -1.30 -15.41
N LYS A 314 -20.93 -1.65 -14.60
CA LYS A 314 -22.25 -2.10 -15.09
C LYS A 314 -23.13 -0.99 -15.67
N ILE A 315 -22.88 0.28 -15.31
CA ILE A 315 -23.61 1.44 -15.87
C ILE A 315 -22.91 2.06 -17.06
N LEU A 316 -21.61 1.79 -17.22
CA LEU A 316 -20.84 2.31 -18.33
C LEU A 316 -21.18 1.55 -19.63
N PRO A 317 -21.08 2.20 -20.80
CA PRO A 317 -21.23 1.51 -22.07
C PRO A 317 -20.26 0.33 -22.19
N SER A 318 -20.76 -0.80 -22.69
CA SER A 318 -20.01 -2.06 -22.82
C SER A 318 -18.71 -1.94 -23.63
N ASN A 319 -18.67 -1.02 -24.61
CA ASN A 319 -17.53 -0.76 -25.48
C ASN A 319 -16.74 0.51 -25.11
N SER A 320 -16.89 1.01 -23.87
CA SER A 320 -16.18 2.20 -23.40
C SER A 320 -14.67 2.01 -23.45
N LYS A 321 -13.96 2.79 -24.28
CA LYS A 321 -12.50 2.85 -24.29
C LYS A 321 -11.98 3.80 -23.21
N GLY A 322 -10.84 3.48 -22.60
CA GLY A 322 -10.18 4.32 -21.59
C GLY A 322 -10.56 4.01 -20.15
N THR A 323 -10.33 4.97 -19.27
CA THR A 323 -10.55 4.83 -17.81
C THR A 323 -12.00 5.11 -17.42
N ILE A 324 -12.39 4.78 -16.18
CA ILE A 324 -13.70 5.15 -15.64
C ILE A 324 -13.83 6.68 -15.63
N ARG A 325 -12.83 7.39 -15.09
CA ARG A 325 -12.80 8.86 -15.02
C ARG A 325 -13.03 9.50 -16.39
N GLN A 326 -12.24 9.11 -17.40
CA GLN A 326 -12.39 9.62 -18.78
C GLN A 326 -13.76 9.30 -19.37
N THR A 327 -14.28 8.10 -19.13
CA THR A 327 -15.58 7.69 -19.66
C THR A 327 -16.70 8.50 -19.03
N MET A 328 -16.71 8.63 -17.71
CA MET A 328 -17.73 9.41 -17.00
C MET A 328 -17.68 10.89 -17.37
N LEU A 329 -16.48 11.46 -17.55
CA LEU A 329 -16.32 12.84 -17.98
C LEU A 329 -16.98 13.12 -19.33
N ARG A 330 -16.91 12.18 -20.29
CA ARG A 330 -17.57 12.32 -21.60
C ARG A 330 -19.10 12.33 -21.51
N TYR A 331 -19.67 11.71 -20.48
CA TYR A 331 -21.12 11.59 -20.28
C TYR A 331 -21.66 12.58 -19.24
N TYR A 332 -20.82 13.49 -18.75
CA TYR A 332 -21.22 14.53 -17.81
C TYR A 332 -21.80 15.73 -18.57
N MET A 333 -23.03 16.12 -18.21
CA MET A 333 -23.70 17.30 -18.73
C MET A 333 -23.50 18.46 -17.74
N MET A 334 -22.75 19.47 -18.17
CA MET A 334 -22.49 20.64 -17.35
C MET A 334 -23.78 21.45 -17.14
N SER A 335 -24.02 21.89 -15.90
CA SER A 335 -25.12 22.79 -15.56
C SER A 335 -24.84 24.21 -16.06
N GLU A 336 -25.77 24.77 -16.83
CA GLU A 336 -25.66 26.15 -17.37
C GLU A 336 -25.58 27.21 -16.26
N ASN A 337 -26.29 26.97 -15.15
CA ASN A 337 -26.36 27.90 -14.01
C ASN A 337 -25.31 27.62 -12.93
N GLN A 338 -24.37 26.69 -13.18
CA GLN A 338 -23.39 26.23 -12.18
C GLN A 338 -24.01 25.75 -10.85
N THR A 339 -25.27 25.31 -10.91
CA THR A 339 -25.98 24.70 -9.79
C THR A 339 -25.90 23.18 -9.92
N PHE A 340 -25.54 22.50 -8.84
CA PHE A 340 -25.33 21.06 -8.80
C PHE A 340 -26.08 20.41 -7.64
N SER A 341 -26.73 19.27 -7.91
CA SER A 341 -27.39 18.47 -6.89
C SER A 341 -26.37 17.67 -6.05
N ILE A 342 -26.47 17.80 -4.72
CA ILE A 342 -25.71 17.01 -3.74
C ILE A 342 -26.69 16.13 -2.97
N GLN A 343 -26.49 14.82 -3.02
CA GLN A 343 -27.26 13.86 -2.24
C GLN A 343 -26.85 13.93 -0.76
N CYS A 344 -27.81 14.21 0.12
CA CYS A 344 -27.58 14.32 1.57
C CYS A 344 -28.19 13.16 2.37
N SER A 345 -29.11 12.41 1.76
CA SER A 345 -29.71 11.19 2.33
C SER A 345 -30.07 10.23 1.18
N GLU A 346 -30.61 9.05 1.49
CA GLU A 346 -31.08 8.11 0.47
C GLU A 346 -32.01 8.75 -0.56
N ASN A 347 -32.91 9.65 -0.13
CA ASN A 347 -33.96 10.21 -0.98
C ASN A 347 -33.93 11.74 -1.12
N SER A 348 -32.97 12.42 -0.49
CA SER A 348 -32.94 13.89 -0.43
C SER A 348 -31.69 14.48 -1.07
N TYR A 349 -31.86 15.65 -1.69
CA TYR A 349 -30.82 16.39 -2.40
C TYR A 349 -30.89 17.86 -2.02
N ILE A 350 -29.74 18.51 -1.99
CA ILE A 350 -29.61 19.97 -1.90
C ILE A 350 -28.96 20.49 -3.18
N GLU A 351 -29.38 21.67 -3.62
CA GLU A 351 -28.75 22.35 -4.75
C GLU A 351 -27.64 23.27 -4.23
N ARG A 352 -26.46 23.22 -4.85
CA ARG A 352 -25.33 24.11 -4.53
C ARG A 352 -24.80 24.80 -5.76
N GLN A 353 -24.53 26.09 -5.63
CA GLN A 353 -23.77 26.83 -6.63
C GLN A 353 -22.28 26.72 -6.33
N ALA A 354 -21.49 26.39 -7.34
CA ALA A 354 -20.04 26.38 -7.23
C ALA A 354 -19.38 26.66 -8.59
N PRO A 355 -18.22 27.32 -8.62
CA PRO A 355 -17.56 27.64 -9.88
C PRO A 355 -16.90 26.43 -10.54
N GLY A 356 -16.72 26.51 -11.86
CA GLY A 356 -15.77 25.70 -12.61
C GLY A 356 -16.07 24.20 -12.67
N ARG A 357 -15.04 23.36 -12.48
CA ARG A 357 -15.11 21.90 -12.61
C ARG A 357 -15.66 21.18 -11.37
N TYR A 358 -16.08 21.91 -10.34
CA TYR A 358 -16.63 21.33 -9.11
C TYR A 358 -17.79 20.36 -9.40
N GLY A 359 -18.67 20.71 -10.34
CA GLY A 359 -19.82 19.89 -10.70
C GLY A 359 -19.48 18.45 -11.08
N PHE A 360 -18.55 18.27 -12.03
CA PHE A 360 -18.12 16.93 -12.45
C PHE A 360 -17.51 16.16 -11.28
N TRP A 361 -16.60 16.80 -10.55
CA TRP A 361 -15.87 16.14 -9.46
C TRP A 361 -16.76 15.74 -8.30
N SER A 362 -17.77 16.55 -7.99
CA SER A 362 -18.81 16.24 -7.02
C SER A 362 -19.67 15.07 -7.50
N ALA A 363 -20.19 15.14 -8.72
CA ALA A 363 -21.01 14.09 -9.31
C ALA A 363 -20.26 12.74 -9.38
N TYR A 364 -19.01 12.77 -9.82
CA TYR A 364 -18.12 11.62 -9.90
C TYR A 364 -17.95 10.93 -8.55
N ARG A 365 -17.62 11.69 -7.50
CA ARG A 365 -17.46 11.17 -6.13
C ARG A 365 -18.79 10.65 -5.56
N GLN A 366 -19.91 11.32 -5.82
CA GLN A 366 -21.24 10.86 -5.38
C GLN A 366 -21.61 9.50 -5.97
N VAL A 367 -21.24 9.22 -7.22
CA VAL A 367 -21.43 7.90 -7.85
C VAL A 367 -20.62 6.81 -7.14
N TYR A 368 -19.35 7.09 -6.81
CA TYR A 368 -18.54 6.13 -6.02
C TYR A 368 -19.06 5.96 -4.59
N LEU A 369 -19.50 7.03 -3.93
CA LEU A 369 -20.09 6.94 -2.59
C LEU A 369 -21.37 6.10 -2.59
N PHE A 370 -22.23 6.25 -3.61
CA PHE A 370 -23.40 5.39 -3.74
C PHE A 370 -23.00 3.92 -3.92
N ALA A 371 -22.00 3.63 -4.76
CA ALA A 371 -21.48 2.29 -4.93
C ALA A 371 -20.88 1.74 -3.63
N MET A 372 -20.14 2.57 -2.88
CA MET A 372 -19.54 2.22 -1.59
C MET A 372 -20.60 1.82 -0.55
N ARG A 373 -21.73 2.53 -0.54
CA ARG A 373 -22.89 2.22 0.32
C ARG A 373 -23.59 0.94 -0.11
N ASN A 374 -23.73 0.70 -1.42
CA ASN A 374 -24.73 -0.25 -1.92
C ASN A 374 -24.17 -1.47 -2.66
N PHE A 375 -22.84 -1.68 -2.71
CA PHE A 375 -22.25 -2.75 -3.53
C PHE A 375 -22.79 -4.17 -3.20
N CYS A 376 -23.18 -4.44 -1.95
CA CYS A 376 -23.81 -5.71 -1.55
C CYS A 376 -25.08 -6.03 -2.36
N GLY A 377 -25.92 -5.02 -2.62
CA GLY A 377 -27.19 -5.20 -3.35
C GLY A 377 -27.03 -5.17 -4.87
N LEU A 378 -25.83 -4.83 -5.36
CA LEU A 378 -25.58 -4.52 -6.77
C LEU A 378 -24.58 -5.48 -7.43
N THR A 379 -23.81 -6.22 -6.65
CA THR A 379 -22.76 -7.15 -7.10
C THR A 379 -22.67 -8.36 -6.18
N ASP A 380 -21.90 -9.37 -6.58
CA ASP A 380 -21.57 -10.54 -5.75
C ASP A 380 -20.44 -10.28 -4.75
N CYS A 381 -19.96 -9.03 -4.65
CA CYS A 381 -18.98 -8.64 -3.65
C CYS A 381 -19.67 -8.40 -2.30
N HIS A 382 -19.04 -8.84 -1.21
CA HIS A 382 -19.60 -8.77 0.12
C HIS A 382 -18.59 -8.24 1.15
N PRO A 383 -19.07 -7.59 2.24
CA PRO A 383 -18.21 -7.23 3.36
C PRO A 383 -17.66 -8.47 4.08
N LEU A 384 -16.66 -8.27 4.93
CA LEU A 384 -16.07 -9.35 5.71
C LEU A 384 -17.11 -9.95 6.68
N GLY A 385 -17.08 -11.27 6.84
CA GLY A 385 -18.02 -11.99 7.70
C GLY A 385 -19.46 -12.06 7.18
N PHE A 386 -19.71 -11.79 5.89
CA PHE A 386 -21.06 -11.78 5.34
C PHE A 386 -21.71 -13.17 5.35
N THR A 387 -22.93 -13.25 5.87
CA THR A 387 -23.69 -14.50 6.02
C THR A 387 -25.02 -14.47 5.26
N ARG A 388 -25.72 -15.61 5.21
CA ARG A 388 -27.10 -15.66 4.67
C ARG A 388 -28.07 -14.74 5.43
N ALA A 389 -27.90 -14.58 6.74
CA ALA A 389 -28.70 -13.65 7.53
C ALA A 389 -28.42 -12.19 7.16
N SER A 390 -27.15 -11.86 6.90
CA SER A 390 -26.73 -10.54 6.41
C SER A 390 -27.39 -10.18 5.08
N LYS A 391 -27.61 -11.17 4.19
CA LYS A 391 -28.30 -10.97 2.91
C LYS A 391 -29.73 -10.43 3.07
N ALA A 392 -30.43 -10.78 4.14
CA ALA A 392 -31.77 -10.25 4.42
C ALA A 392 -31.79 -8.75 4.76
N ARG A 393 -30.63 -8.16 5.10
CA ARG A 393 -30.45 -6.71 5.32
C ARG A 393 -30.14 -5.95 4.04
N CYS A 394 -29.70 -6.62 2.96
CA CYS A 394 -29.44 -5.95 1.69
C CYS A 394 -30.78 -5.68 0.99
N PRO A 395 -31.05 -4.44 0.54
CA PRO A 395 -32.31 -4.12 -0.14
C PRO A 395 -32.46 -4.87 -1.47
N ASP A 396 -33.68 -4.86 -2.01
CA ASP A 396 -33.95 -5.49 -3.30
C ASP A 396 -33.08 -4.90 -4.41
N SER A 397 -32.44 -5.77 -5.21
CA SER A 397 -31.46 -5.34 -6.21
C SER A 397 -32.08 -4.41 -7.26
N PHE A 398 -33.31 -4.67 -7.70
CA PHE A 398 -33.99 -3.82 -8.69
C PHE A 398 -34.23 -2.43 -8.13
N GLU A 399 -34.69 -2.32 -6.89
CA GLU A 399 -34.90 -1.05 -6.20
C GLU A 399 -33.60 -0.25 -6.08
N VAL A 400 -32.50 -0.89 -5.65
CA VAL A 400 -31.20 -0.20 -5.54
C VAL A 400 -30.70 0.28 -6.91
N TRP A 401 -30.89 -0.51 -7.97
CA TRP A 401 -30.55 -0.09 -9.34
C TRP A 401 -31.37 1.11 -9.80
N GLU A 402 -32.66 1.17 -9.46
CA GLU A 402 -33.51 2.31 -9.78
C GLU A 402 -33.04 3.58 -9.08
N ARG A 403 -32.77 3.50 -7.76
CA ARG A 403 -32.18 4.61 -6.99
C ARG A 403 -30.85 5.07 -7.58
N PHE A 404 -30.01 4.12 -8.03
CA PHE A 404 -28.72 4.47 -8.63
C PHE A 404 -28.89 5.24 -9.94
N ARG A 405 -29.81 4.82 -10.82
CA ARG A 405 -30.11 5.53 -12.07
C ARG A 405 -30.66 6.93 -11.80
N ASN A 406 -31.52 7.07 -10.79
CA ASN A 406 -32.04 8.37 -10.37
C ASN A 406 -30.92 9.30 -9.89
N LEU A 407 -30.00 8.79 -9.05
CA LEU A 407 -28.81 9.55 -8.62
C LEU A 407 -27.99 10.00 -9.82
N ILE A 408 -27.60 9.07 -10.70
CA ILE A 408 -26.75 9.32 -11.87
C ILE A 408 -27.34 10.44 -12.74
N SER A 409 -28.62 10.35 -13.07
CA SER A 409 -29.31 11.36 -13.87
C SER A 409 -29.35 12.71 -13.16
N ARG A 410 -29.60 12.71 -11.84
CA ARG A 410 -29.77 13.93 -11.06
C ARG A 410 -28.47 14.68 -10.82
N VAL A 411 -27.36 13.97 -10.63
CA VAL A 411 -26.02 14.59 -10.48
C VAL A 411 -25.41 15.02 -11.82
N GLY A 412 -26.08 14.76 -12.95
CA GLY A 412 -25.74 15.33 -14.26
C GLY A 412 -25.11 14.36 -15.26
N PHE A 413 -25.18 13.03 -15.06
CA PHE A 413 -24.71 12.07 -16.06
C PHE A 413 -25.83 11.58 -16.97
N ALA A 414 -25.54 11.48 -18.27
CA ALA A 414 -26.46 10.96 -19.28
C ALA A 414 -25.85 9.75 -20.01
N PHE A 415 -25.92 8.57 -19.41
CA PHE A 415 -25.44 7.34 -20.07
C PHE A 415 -26.47 6.79 -21.09
N PRO A 416 -26.03 6.10 -22.17
CA PRO A 416 -26.93 5.47 -23.13
C PRO A 416 -27.88 4.49 -22.42
N GLY A 417 -29.20 4.63 -22.65
CA GLY A 417 -30.23 3.81 -22.02
C GLY A 417 -30.76 4.35 -20.66
N SER A 418 -30.21 5.45 -20.15
CA SER A 418 -30.83 6.18 -19.04
C SER A 418 -32.07 6.94 -19.56
N LYS A 419 -33.26 6.63 -19.01
CA LYS A 419 -34.44 7.47 -19.25
C LYS A 419 -34.21 8.79 -18.55
N LYS A 420 -34.37 9.90 -19.27
CA LYS A 420 -34.31 11.26 -18.68
C LYS A 420 -35.43 11.34 -17.65
N VAL A 421 -35.09 11.31 -16.37
CA VAL A 421 -36.08 11.55 -15.31
C VAL A 421 -36.45 13.01 -15.44
N ARG A 422 -37.74 13.29 -15.68
CA ARG A 422 -38.25 14.65 -15.71
C ARG A 422 -37.93 15.26 -14.36
N GLN A 423 -37.18 16.35 -14.37
CA GLN A 423 -36.80 17.09 -13.18
C GLN A 423 -38.08 17.78 -12.69
N ASP A 424 -38.99 17.02 -12.07
CA ASP A 424 -40.07 17.62 -11.32
C ASP A 424 -39.40 18.51 -10.28
N ARG A 425 -39.73 19.80 -10.33
CA ARG A 425 -39.45 20.74 -9.24
C ARG A 425 -40.15 20.16 -8.01
N ALA A 426 -39.50 19.24 -7.33
CA ALA A 426 -39.90 18.85 -6.00
C ALA A 426 -39.93 20.15 -5.20
N ASP A 427 -41.10 20.48 -4.67
CA ASP A 427 -41.33 21.69 -3.89
C ASP A 427 -40.16 21.89 -2.92
N LEU A 428 -39.64 23.12 -2.94
CA LEU A 428 -38.62 23.63 -2.03
C LEU A 428 -39.17 23.65 -0.59
N VAL A 429 -39.47 22.49 -0.03
CA VAL A 429 -39.50 22.34 1.41
C VAL A 429 -38.06 22.05 1.79
N ALA A 430 -37.38 23.08 2.30
CA ALA A 430 -36.20 22.93 3.11
C ALA A 430 -36.60 22.15 4.38
N ILE A 431 -36.87 20.86 4.23
CA ILE A 431 -36.83 19.94 5.35
C ILE A 431 -35.36 20.03 5.76
N ARG A 432 -35.10 20.69 6.90
CA ARG A 432 -33.89 20.44 7.69
C ARG A 432 -33.94 18.96 8.03
N ALA A 433 -33.57 18.12 7.06
CA ALA A 433 -33.31 16.72 7.30
C ALA A 433 -32.30 16.75 8.43
N PHE A 434 -32.65 16.12 9.55
CA PHE A 434 -31.71 15.87 10.63
C PHE A 434 -30.52 15.16 9.98
N VAL A 435 -29.47 15.93 9.65
CA VAL A 435 -28.23 15.36 9.13
C VAL A 435 -27.71 14.56 10.29
N SER A 436 -27.81 13.24 10.17
CA SER A 436 -27.26 12.30 11.13
C SER A 436 -25.77 12.60 11.24
N HIS A 437 -25.37 13.33 12.29
CA HIS A 437 -24.01 13.80 12.48
C HIS A 437 -23.05 12.60 12.39
N SER A 438 -22.21 12.59 11.36
CA SER A 438 -21.22 11.55 11.17
C SER A 438 -20.11 11.75 12.19
N ILE A 439 -20.09 10.93 13.25
CA ILE A 439 -19.08 11.01 14.30
C ILE A 439 -17.79 10.39 13.76
N GLN A 440 -16.69 11.15 13.80
CA GLN A 440 -15.38 10.72 13.29
C GLN A 440 -14.47 10.15 14.39
N ALA A 441 -14.67 10.57 15.65
CA ALA A 441 -13.93 10.06 16.80
C ALA A 441 -14.85 9.87 18.01
N CYS A 442 -14.55 8.90 18.86
CA CYS A 442 -15.35 8.54 20.02
C CYS A 442 -14.47 8.31 21.26
N ASP A 443 -15.09 8.36 22.45
CA ASP A 443 -14.40 8.15 23.73
C ASP A 443 -14.28 6.64 24.09
N ARG A 444 -14.63 5.74 23.16
CA ARG A 444 -14.45 4.29 23.37
C ARG A 444 -13.01 3.93 23.11
N PHE A 445 -12.41 3.18 24.02
CA PHE A 445 -11.11 2.57 23.79
C PHE A 445 -11.26 1.39 22.81
N GLU A 446 -10.45 1.40 21.76
CA GLU A 446 -10.31 0.27 20.84
C GLU A 446 -8.83 -0.11 20.73
N THR A 447 -8.54 -1.40 20.89
CA THR A 447 -7.19 -1.92 20.63
C THR A 447 -6.86 -1.69 19.15
N TRP A 448 -5.76 -0.97 18.89
CA TRP A 448 -5.33 -0.70 17.54
C TRP A 448 -5.00 -2.00 16.80
N CYS A 449 -5.47 -2.09 15.55
CA CYS A 449 -5.24 -3.20 14.64
C CYS A 449 -5.27 -2.63 13.22
N LEU A 450 -4.21 -2.86 12.43
CA LEU A 450 -4.09 -2.29 11.09
C LEU A 450 -5.22 -2.78 10.17
N GLU A 451 -5.61 -4.05 10.30
CA GLU A 451 -6.68 -4.68 9.53
C GLU A 451 -8.04 -4.00 9.74
N ASN A 452 -8.24 -3.33 10.89
CA ASN A 452 -9.45 -2.53 11.17
C ASN A 452 -9.34 -1.07 10.68
N ARG A 453 -8.19 -0.66 10.15
CA ARG A 453 -7.90 0.71 9.67
C ARG A 453 -7.78 0.81 8.15
N CYS A 454 -7.84 -0.30 7.42
CA CYS A 454 -7.80 -0.32 5.96
C CYS A 454 -8.59 -1.51 5.39
N GLY A 455 -8.86 -1.45 4.09
CA GLY A 455 -9.41 -2.58 3.34
C GLY A 455 -10.92 -2.73 3.39
N MET A 456 -11.39 -3.96 3.15
CA MET A 456 -12.82 -4.27 3.10
C MET A 456 -13.43 -4.21 4.50
N THR A 457 -14.56 -3.53 4.62
CA THR A 457 -15.30 -3.39 5.88
C THR A 457 -15.91 -4.71 6.36
N ASP A 458 -16.04 -4.88 7.68
CA ASP A 458 -16.90 -5.92 8.24
C ASP A 458 -18.38 -5.61 8.00
N THR A 459 -19.20 -6.64 8.14
CA THR A 459 -20.64 -6.58 7.84
C THR A 459 -21.39 -5.61 8.74
N GLU A 460 -21.07 -5.53 10.03
CA GLU A 460 -21.82 -4.68 10.95
C GLU A 460 -21.51 -3.20 10.71
N SER A 461 -20.22 -2.86 10.61
CA SER A 461 -19.84 -1.48 10.33
C SER A 461 -20.23 -1.04 8.92
N PHE A 462 -20.30 -1.97 7.94
CA PHE A 462 -20.82 -1.68 6.60
C PHE A 462 -22.23 -1.10 6.66
N PHE A 463 -23.18 -1.84 7.25
CA PHE A 463 -24.57 -1.41 7.33
C PHE A 463 -24.75 -0.22 8.28
N TYR A 464 -23.98 -0.15 9.36
CA TYR A 464 -24.05 0.96 10.30
C TYR A 464 -23.64 2.30 9.65
N ASP A 465 -22.56 2.30 8.86
CA ASP A 465 -21.99 3.52 8.29
C ASP A 465 -22.64 3.97 6.97
N GLN A 466 -23.46 3.13 6.33
CA GLN A 466 -24.16 3.46 5.08
C GLN A 466 -24.83 4.84 5.14
N LYS A 467 -25.58 5.12 6.22
CA LYS A 467 -26.31 6.38 6.42
C LYS A 467 -25.41 7.62 6.52
N HIS A 468 -24.10 7.46 6.65
CA HIS A 468 -23.14 8.56 6.80
C HIS A 468 -22.29 8.79 5.56
N LEU A 469 -22.16 7.83 4.63
CA LEU A 469 -21.25 7.89 3.47
C LEU A 469 -21.81 8.75 2.32
N PHE A 470 -22.10 10.02 2.62
CA PHE A 470 -22.51 11.06 1.66
C PHE A 470 -21.39 12.09 1.50
N LEU A 471 -21.41 12.82 0.38
CA LEU A 471 -20.30 13.70 -0.02
C LEU A 471 -19.95 14.70 1.09
N ASP A 472 -20.94 15.39 1.64
CA ASP A 472 -20.74 16.40 2.67
C ASP A 472 -20.14 15.84 3.96
N ASN A 473 -20.52 14.61 4.34
CA ASN A 473 -19.98 13.98 5.54
C ASN A 473 -18.54 13.51 5.31
N VAL A 474 -18.25 12.91 4.16
CA VAL A 474 -16.91 12.40 3.82
C VAL A 474 -15.91 13.55 3.66
N TYR A 475 -16.31 14.67 3.08
CA TYR A 475 -15.47 15.86 2.92
C TYR A 475 -15.65 16.89 4.03
N SER A 476 -16.36 16.55 5.11
CA SER A 476 -16.44 17.42 6.29
C SER A 476 -15.05 17.61 6.93
N PRO A 477 -14.78 18.76 7.58
CA PRO A 477 -13.56 18.97 8.34
C PRO A 477 -13.38 17.90 9.44
N ASN A 478 -12.13 17.70 9.86
CA ASN A 478 -11.85 16.80 10.97
C ASN A 478 -12.51 17.32 12.26
N GLN A 479 -13.15 16.42 13.00
CA GLN A 479 -13.70 16.73 14.32
C GLN A 479 -12.60 16.78 15.37
N LEU A 480 -12.94 17.27 16.57
CA LEU A 480 -12.04 17.21 17.72
C LEU A 480 -11.59 15.77 17.99
N ALA A 481 -10.29 15.59 18.22
CA ALA A 481 -9.72 14.31 18.55
C ALA A 481 -10.37 13.74 19.83
N ARG A 482 -10.67 12.45 19.82
CA ARG A 482 -11.17 11.68 20.96
C ARG A 482 -10.29 10.44 21.16
N GLU A 483 -10.66 9.56 22.07
CA GLU A 483 -9.88 8.36 22.38
C GLU A 483 -9.54 7.52 21.13
N SER A 484 -10.54 7.20 20.32
CA SER A 484 -10.37 6.37 19.10
C SER A 484 -11.13 6.96 17.91
N VAL A 485 -10.71 6.58 16.69
CA VAL A 485 -11.48 6.88 15.47
C VAL A 485 -12.63 5.89 15.28
N THR A 486 -13.72 6.36 14.68
CA THR A 486 -14.87 5.50 14.35
C THR A 486 -14.67 4.72 13.05
N THR A 487 -15.50 3.70 12.82
CA THR A 487 -15.54 2.96 11.54
C THR A 487 -15.90 3.86 10.35
N PHE A 488 -16.74 4.89 10.57
CA PHE A 488 -17.00 5.92 9.57
C PHE A 488 -15.73 6.70 9.21
N ALA A 489 -14.91 7.11 10.19
CA ALA A 489 -13.66 7.82 9.92
C ALA A 489 -12.66 6.96 9.13
N VAL A 490 -12.61 5.65 9.40
CA VAL A 490 -11.84 4.69 8.58
C VAL A 490 -12.35 4.70 7.14
N LYS A 491 -13.64 4.51 6.90
CA LYS A 491 -14.22 4.50 5.55
C LYS A 491 -14.04 5.84 4.82
N ARG A 492 -14.18 6.96 5.55
CA ARG A 492 -13.87 8.31 5.06
C ARG A 492 -12.41 8.41 4.60
N ASN A 493 -11.47 7.92 5.41
CA ASN A 493 -10.05 7.92 5.05
C ASN A 493 -9.77 7.06 3.82
N ILE A 494 -10.33 5.84 3.75
CA ILE A 494 -10.22 4.96 2.59
C ILE A 494 -10.71 5.67 1.32
N PHE A 495 -11.86 6.33 1.38
CA PHE A 495 -12.38 7.08 0.23
C PHE A 495 -11.44 8.23 -0.16
N LYS A 496 -11.02 9.04 0.82
CA LYS A 496 -10.11 10.17 0.59
C LYS A 496 -8.72 9.74 0.09
N SER A 497 -8.31 8.49 0.33
CA SER A 497 -7.05 7.96 -0.19
C SER A 497 -7.02 7.79 -1.71
N PHE A 498 -8.17 7.74 -2.39
CA PHE A 498 -8.29 7.67 -3.85
C PHE A 498 -8.92 8.92 -4.47
N PHE A 499 -9.70 9.66 -3.68
CA PHE A 499 -10.41 10.85 -4.11
C PHE A 499 -10.00 12.01 -3.19
N LEU A 500 -8.97 12.76 -3.59
CA LEU A 500 -8.44 13.88 -2.81
C LEU A 500 -9.48 15.00 -2.63
N ASP A 501 -9.19 15.95 -1.75
CA ASP A 501 -10.03 17.11 -1.49
C ASP A 501 -10.25 17.94 -2.78
N PHE A 502 -11.35 18.72 -2.80
CA PHE A 502 -11.62 19.63 -3.91
C PHE A 502 -10.61 20.78 -3.87
N GLU A 503 -9.77 20.89 -4.90
CA GLU A 503 -8.91 22.06 -5.14
C GLU A 503 -9.71 23.27 -5.64
#